data_AF-C7MDE8-F1
#
_entry.id   AF-C7MDE8-F1
#
_cell.length_a   1.000
_cell.length_b   1.000
_cell.length_c   1.000
_cell.angle_alpha   90.00
_cell.angle_beta   90.00
_cell.angle_gamma   90.00
#
_symmetry.space_group_name_H-M   'P 1'
#
loop_
_entity.id
_entity.type
_entity.pdbx_description
1 polymer ?
#
loop_
_entity_poly.entity_id
_entity_poly.type
_entity_poly.pdbx_seq_one_letter_code
_entity_poly.pdbx_strand_id
1 'polypeptide(L)'
;MNTLSSTRRSMSRAEALSWNPNWSVGDIRVIEENLDRLAARTFFRTRSNSTVTAQDDSGRSIMYLHPGYVTFPKGLAPEDRKDLEMHGFTLSTAQSRAASRAMPEETLSFCPGCFYALPATGVCDTCG
;
A
#
# COMPACT_ATOMS: atom_id res chain seq x y z
N MET A 1 -16.51 33.80 -0.08
CA MET A 1 -16.83 32.55 0.63
C MET A 1 -16.53 31.40 -0.33
N ASN A 2 -15.40 30.71 -0.16
CA ASN A 2 -14.97 29.61 -1.04
C ASN A 2 -15.62 28.30 -0.59
N THR A 3 -16.69 27.89 -1.25
CA THR A 3 -17.25 26.53 -1.15
C THR A 3 -16.32 25.58 -1.91
N LEU A 4 -15.32 25.05 -1.22
CA LEU A 4 -14.59 23.87 -1.68
C LEU A 4 -15.60 22.72 -1.80
N SER A 5 -16.08 22.46 -3.01
CA SER A 5 -16.93 21.32 -3.33
C SER A 5 -16.23 20.05 -2.84
N SER A 6 -16.71 19.49 -1.73
CA SER A 6 -16.10 18.33 -1.08
C SER A 6 -16.09 17.17 -2.07
N THR A 7 -14.92 16.83 -2.61
CA THR A 7 -14.69 15.71 -3.54
C THR A 7 -14.75 14.34 -2.84
N ARG A 8 -15.44 14.28 -1.70
CA ARG A 8 -15.57 13.13 -0.80
C ARG A 8 -16.98 12.57 -0.92
N ARG A 9 -17.09 11.30 -1.29
CA ARG A 9 -18.34 10.54 -1.19
C ARG A 9 -18.42 9.95 0.21
N SER A 10 -19.39 10.39 1.02
CA SER A 10 -19.72 9.74 2.30
C SER A 10 -20.24 8.33 2.05
N MET A 11 -19.90 7.42 2.96
CA MET A 11 -20.26 6.02 2.89
C MET A 11 -20.78 5.56 4.25
N SER A 12 -21.76 4.66 4.24
CA SER A 12 -22.11 3.88 5.42
C SER A 12 -20.99 2.88 5.77
N ARG A 13 -21.02 2.35 6.99
CA ARG A 13 -20.10 1.28 7.40
C ARG A 13 -20.20 0.05 6.48
N ALA A 14 -21.42 -0.35 6.12
CA ALA A 14 -21.65 -1.48 5.21
C ALA A 14 -21.05 -1.23 3.82
N GLU A 15 -21.20 -0.02 3.28
CA GLU A 15 -20.55 0.36 2.02
C GLU A 15 -19.02 0.39 2.14
N ALA A 16 -18.46 0.81 3.27
CA ALA A 16 -17.01 0.80 3.50
C ALA A 16 -16.45 -0.64 3.55
N LEU A 17 -17.14 -1.55 4.22
CA LEU A 17 -16.74 -2.96 4.35
C LEU A 17 -16.94 -3.76 3.05
N SER A 18 -17.86 -3.35 2.18
CA SER A 18 -18.10 -3.95 0.87
C SER A 18 -17.45 -3.18 -0.28
N TRP A 19 -16.65 -2.15 0.02
CA TRP A 19 -16.07 -1.26 -0.99
C TRP A 19 -15.18 -2.01 -1.99
N ASN A 20 -14.38 -2.96 -1.51
CA ASN A 20 -13.60 -3.85 -2.35
C ASN A 20 -14.22 -5.26 -2.35
N PRO A 21 -14.84 -5.70 -3.46
CA PRO A 21 -15.52 -6.99 -3.52
C PRO A 21 -14.55 -8.19 -3.45
N ASN A 22 -13.25 -7.96 -3.61
CA ASN A 22 -12.24 -9.02 -3.55
C ASN A 22 -11.77 -9.35 -2.13
N TRP A 23 -12.17 -8.56 -1.12
CA TRP A 23 -11.82 -8.86 0.27
C TRP A 23 -12.47 -10.17 0.72
N SER A 24 -11.66 -11.03 1.32
CA SER A 24 -12.16 -12.26 1.91
C SER A 24 -13.01 -11.96 3.15
N VAL A 25 -13.81 -12.94 3.60
CA VAL A 25 -14.53 -12.84 4.87
C VAL A 25 -13.56 -12.60 6.05
N GLY A 26 -12.35 -13.16 5.98
CA GLY A 26 -11.30 -12.93 6.98
C GLY A 26 -10.82 -11.49 6.99
N ASP A 27 -10.56 -10.91 5.82
CA ASP A 27 -10.17 -9.50 5.70
C ASP A 27 -11.23 -8.56 6.27
N ILE A 28 -12.49 -8.80 5.91
CA ILE A 28 -13.63 -8.00 6.39
C ILE A 28 -13.72 -8.05 7.91
N ARG A 29 -13.57 -9.23 8.53
CA ARG A 29 -13.60 -9.39 9.99
C ARG A 29 -12.49 -8.59 10.68
N VAL A 30 -11.25 -8.70 10.20
CA VAL A 30 -10.11 -7.97 10.81
C VAL A 30 -10.26 -6.46 10.63
N ILE A 31 -10.81 -6.01 9.49
CA ILE A 31 -11.15 -4.60 9.28
C ILE A 31 -12.22 -4.18 10.29
N GLU A 32 -13.29 -4.95 10.42
CA GLU A 32 -14.42 -4.67 11.31
C GLU A 32 -14.01 -4.56 12.78
N GLU A 33 -13.20 -5.51 13.27
CA GLU A 33 -12.64 -5.50 14.62
C GLU A 33 -11.85 -4.21 14.91
N ASN A 34 -11.10 -3.71 13.92
CA ASN A 34 -10.34 -2.47 14.07
C ASN A 34 -11.22 -1.22 13.99
N LEU A 35 -12.28 -1.25 13.19
CA LEU A 35 -13.27 -0.17 13.18
C LEU A 35 -13.98 -0.07 14.53
N ASP A 36 -14.27 -1.20 15.18
CA ASP A 36 -14.87 -1.21 16.51
C ASP A 36 -13.90 -0.79 17.60
N ARG A 37 -12.66 -1.30 17.58
CA ARG A 37 -11.60 -0.90 18.51
C ARG A 37 -11.36 0.61 18.51
N LEU A 38 -11.42 1.24 17.34
CA LEU A 38 -11.20 2.67 17.17
C LEU A 38 -12.49 3.51 17.19
N ALA A 39 -13.64 2.88 17.47
CA ALA A 39 -14.95 3.52 17.49
C ALA A 39 -15.27 4.35 16.23
N ALA A 40 -14.93 3.83 15.05
CA ALA A 40 -15.13 4.51 13.78
C ALA A 40 -16.62 4.77 13.49
N ARG A 41 -16.94 6.02 13.15
CA ARG A 41 -18.30 6.50 12.92
C ARG A 41 -18.56 6.95 11.49
N THR A 42 -17.60 7.66 10.89
CA THR A 42 -17.79 8.30 9.58
C THR A 42 -16.83 7.70 8.56
N PHE A 43 -17.35 7.41 7.37
CA PHE A 43 -16.56 6.85 6.28
C PHE A 43 -16.71 7.72 5.05
N PHE A 44 -15.61 7.94 4.32
CA PHE A 44 -15.68 8.61 3.04
C PHE A 44 -14.57 8.15 2.10
N ARG A 45 -14.83 8.36 0.80
CA ARG A 45 -13.89 8.07 -0.27
C ARG A 45 -13.63 9.34 -1.09
N THR A 46 -12.37 9.62 -1.38
CA THR A 46 -11.99 10.70 -2.30
C THR A 46 -12.06 10.23 -3.75
N ARG A 47 -12.36 11.14 -4.67
CA ARG A 47 -12.44 10.86 -6.12
C ARG A 47 -11.14 10.31 -6.73
N SER A 48 -9.99 10.51 -6.07
CA SER A 48 -8.68 9.94 -6.44
C SER A 48 -8.55 8.43 -6.17
N ASN A 49 -9.60 7.81 -5.63
CA ASN A 49 -10.04 6.45 -5.92
C ASN A 49 -9.28 5.23 -5.38
N SER A 50 -8.38 5.35 -4.40
CA SER A 50 -7.69 4.16 -3.86
C SER A 50 -7.83 3.94 -2.35
N THR A 51 -8.61 4.77 -1.64
CA THR A 51 -8.70 4.65 -0.18
C THR A 51 -10.08 5.04 0.36
N VAL A 52 -10.56 4.28 1.34
CA VAL A 52 -11.66 4.69 2.23
C VAL A 52 -11.05 5.19 3.53
N THR A 53 -11.41 6.38 3.96
CA THR A 53 -11.00 6.95 5.24
C THR A 53 -12.09 6.73 6.27
N ALA A 54 -11.71 6.21 7.44
CA ALA A 54 -12.58 6.11 8.61
C ALA A 54 -12.20 7.17 9.65
N GLN A 55 -13.22 7.79 10.25
CA GLN A 55 -13.10 8.83 11.26
C GLN A 55 -13.85 8.48 12.54
N ASP A 56 -13.36 8.98 13.67
CA ASP A 56 -14.07 8.95 14.95
C ASP A 56 -15.21 10.00 15.01
N ASP A 57 -15.88 10.10 16.15
CA ASP A 57 -16.97 11.06 16.41
C ASP A 57 -16.54 12.53 16.31
N SER A 58 -15.25 12.78 16.52
CA SER A 58 -14.61 14.09 16.50
C SER A 58 -14.16 14.49 15.09
N GLY A 59 -14.36 13.61 14.10
CA GLY A 59 -13.96 13.84 12.71
C GLY A 59 -12.46 13.65 12.46
N ARG A 60 -11.73 13.04 13.38
CA ARG A 60 -10.30 12.72 13.20
C ARG A 60 -10.16 11.41 12.44
N SER A 61 -9.28 11.39 11.44
CA SER A 61 -8.95 10.18 10.68
C SER A 61 -8.18 9.19 11.56
N ILE A 62 -8.70 7.99 11.68
CA ILE A 62 -8.19 6.95 12.60
C ILE A 62 -7.75 5.67 11.87
N MET A 63 -8.22 5.45 10.64
CA MET A 63 -7.89 4.28 9.84
C MET A 63 -8.10 4.56 8.35
N TYR A 64 -7.25 3.97 7.51
CA TYR A 64 -7.31 4.08 6.06
C TYR A 64 -7.36 2.69 5.44
N LEU A 65 -8.42 2.40 4.67
CA LEU A 65 -8.62 1.13 3.99
C LEU A 65 -8.14 1.24 2.55
N HIS A 66 -7.12 0.48 2.19
CA HIS A 66 -6.63 0.32 0.81
C HIS A 66 -7.03 -1.06 0.27
N PRO A 67 -7.01 -1.29 -1.05
CA PRO A 67 -7.47 -2.55 -1.63
C PRO A 67 -6.72 -3.77 -1.11
N GLY A 68 -5.43 -3.64 -0.76
CA GLY A 68 -4.57 -4.73 -0.30
C GLY A 68 -3.99 -4.56 1.09
N TYR A 69 -4.28 -3.47 1.80
CA TYR A 69 -3.71 -3.21 3.13
C TYR A 69 -4.53 -2.16 3.88
N VAL A 70 -4.32 -2.10 5.19
CA VAL A 70 -4.89 -1.09 6.08
C VAL A 70 -3.75 -0.33 6.74
N THR A 71 -3.91 0.99 6.90
CA THR A 71 -2.98 1.81 7.68
C THR A 71 -3.69 2.59 8.78
N PHE A 72 -2.92 2.95 9.80
CA PHE A 72 -3.32 3.71 10.97
C PHE A 72 -2.41 4.91 11.16
N PRO A 73 -2.92 6.03 11.70
CA PRO A 73 -2.08 7.05 12.29
C PRO A 73 -1.19 6.48 13.41
N LYS A 74 -0.06 7.14 13.66
CA LYS A 74 0.90 6.75 14.71
C LYS A 74 0.19 6.60 16.06
N GLY A 75 0.45 5.49 16.75
CA GLY A 75 -0.13 5.19 18.07
C GLY A 75 -1.56 4.63 18.05
N LEU A 76 -2.18 4.46 16.87
CA LEU A 76 -3.50 3.83 16.73
C LEU A 76 -3.44 2.41 16.14
N ALA A 77 -2.26 1.97 15.71
CA ALA A 77 -2.05 0.60 15.27
C ALA A 77 -2.27 -0.41 16.41
N PRO A 78 -2.70 -1.65 16.12
CA PRO A 78 -2.80 -2.71 17.12
C PRO A 78 -1.45 -2.97 17.83
N GLU A 79 -1.46 -3.09 19.16
CA GLU A 79 -0.25 -3.23 20.00
C GLU A 79 0.41 -4.61 19.89
N ASP A 80 -0.31 -5.61 19.40
CA ASP A 80 0.13 -6.99 19.25
C ASP A 80 1.09 -7.21 18.06
N ARG A 81 1.45 -6.14 17.34
CA ARG A 81 2.26 -6.23 16.13
C ARG A 81 3.73 -5.94 16.38
N LYS A 82 4.55 -6.94 16.06
CA LYS A 82 6.01 -6.95 16.21
C LYS A 82 6.74 -5.92 15.34
N ASP A 83 6.07 -5.37 14.33
CA ASP A 83 6.68 -4.47 13.36
C ASP A 83 6.20 -3.03 13.61
N LEU A 84 6.96 -2.29 14.42
CA LEU A 84 6.60 -0.94 14.90
C LEU A 84 6.70 0.13 13.80
N GLU A 85 7.40 -0.15 12.69
CA GLU A 85 7.57 0.79 11.58
C GLU A 85 6.39 0.75 10.61
N MET A 86 5.72 -0.40 10.46
CA MET A 86 4.52 -0.52 9.66
C MET A 86 3.27 -0.28 10.52
N HIS A 87 2.73 0.94 10.49
CA HIS A 87 1.46 1.27 11.17
C HIS A 87 0.24 0.66 10.43
N GLY A 88 0.24 -0.64 10.13
CA GLY A 88 -0.73 -1.26 9.25
C GLY A 88 -0.63 -2.78 9.16
N PHE A 89 -1.54 -3.38 8.39
CA PHE A 89 -1.47 -4.79 7.96
C PHE A 89 -1.73 -4.89 6.47
N THR A 90 -1.13 -5.92 5.87
CA THR A 90 -1.55 -6.46 4.58
C THR A 90 -2.84 -7.26 4.72
N LEU A 91 -3.70 -7.17 3.70
CA LEU A 91 -4.87 -8.01 3.51
C LEU A 91 -4.54 -9.16 2.57
N SER A 92 -5.39 -10.17 2.48
CA SER A 92 -5.18 -11.30 1.56
C SER A 92 -5.09 -10.87 0.08
N THR A 93 -5.69 -9.73 -0.25
CA THR A 93 -5.68 -9.08 -1.57
C THR A 93 -4.42 -8.25 -1.83
N ALA A 94 -3.45 -8.23 -0.91
CA ALA A 94 -2.18 -7.55 -1.11
C ALA A 94 -1.47 -8.09 -2.35
N GLN A 95 -1.43 -7.29 -3.40
CA GLN A 95 -0.55 -7.55 -4.52
C GLN A 95 0.79 -6.91 -4.21
N SER A 96 1.81 -7.73 -3.99
CA SER A 96 3.18 -7.27 -4.15
C SER A 96 3.27 -6.66 -5.54
N ARG A 97 3.61 -5.37 -5.66
CA ARG A 97 4.15 -4.87 -6.93
C ARG A 97 5.27 -5.84 -7.25
N ALA A 98 5.07 -6.72 -8.23
CA ALA A 98 6.16 -7.52 -8.77
C ALA A 98 7.30 -6.53 -8.95
N ALA A 99 8.42 -6.78 -8.26
CA ALA A 99 9.58 -5.91 -8.22
C ALA A 99 9.74 -5.35 -9.64
N SER A 100 9.66 -4.02 -9.77
CA SER A 100 9.70 -3.31 -11.05
C SER A 100 10.65 -4.06 -11.95
N ARG A 101 10.09 -4.74 -12.98
CA ARG A 101 10.79 -5.64 -13.90
C ARG A 101 12.22 -5.16 -14.00
N ALA A 102 13.16 -5.87 -13.34
CA ALA A 102 14.56 -5.49 -13.39
C ALA A 102 14.84 -5.26 -14.87
N MET A 103 15.27 -4.04 -15.22
CA MET A 103 15.73 -3.80 -16.57
C MET A 103 16.73 -4.93 -16.84
N PRO A 104 16.66 -5.62 -18.00
CA PRO A 104 17.56 -6.72 -18.27
C PRO A 104 18.96 -6.23 -17.91
N GLU A 105 19.60 -6.93 -16.97
CA GLU A 105 20.97 -6.69 -16.60
C GLU A 105 21.72 -6.52 -17.92
N GLU A 106 22.31 -5.34 -18.16
CA GLU A 106 23.20 -5.17 -19.29
C GLU A 106 24.15 -6.35 -19.21
N THR A 107 24.07 -7.25 -20.18
CA THR A 107 24.81 -8.50 -20.15
C THR A 107 26.27 -8.12 -20.23
N LEU A 108 26.90 -7.99 -19.08
CA LEU A 108 28.32 -7.66 -18.95
C LEU A 108 29.06 -8.77 -19.68
N SER A 109 29.57 -8.42 -20.86
CA SER A 109 30.37 -9.34 -21.65
C SER A 109 31.76 -9.34 -21.03
N PHE A 110 32.32 -10.51 -20.74
CA PHE A 110 33.64 -10.62 -20.14
C PHE A 110 34.67 -11.03 -21.19
N CYS A 111 35.89 -10.48 -21.10
CA CYS A 111 37.00 -10.89 -21.95
C CYS A 111 37.37 -12.36 -21.66
N PRO A 112 37.45 -13.26 -22.65
CA PRO A 112 37.82 -14.65 -22.42
C PRO A 112 39.31 -14.85 -22.03
N GLY A 113 40.15 -13.83 -22.24
CA GLY A 113 41.58 -13.88 -21.90
C GLY A 113 41.88 -13.45 -20.47
N CYS A 114 41.33 -12.31 -20.03
CA CYS A 114 41.64 -11.72 -18.71
C CYS A 114 40.45 -11.63 -17.76
N PHE A 115 39.25 -12.05 -18.19
CA PHE A 115 37.99 -12.04 -17.41
C PHE A 115 37.56 -10.65 -16.90
N TYR A 116 38.13 -9.56 -17.41
CA TYR A 116 37.62 -8.23 -17.16
C TYR A 116 36.30 -8.00 -17.91
N ALA A 117 35.40 -7.24 -17.29
CA ALA A 117 34.18 -6.77 -17.94
C ALA A 117 34.55 -5.86 -19.12
N LEU A 118 34.02 -6.18 -20.29
CA LEU A 118 34.28 -5.44 -21.52
C LEU A 118 33.49 -4.12 -21.51
N PRO A 119 34.10 -3.02 -22.00
CA PRO A 119 33.34 -1.82 -22.33
C PRO A 119 32.35 -2.11 -23.48
N ALA A 120 31.39 -1.21 -23.70
CA ALA A 120 30.37 -1.36 -24.73
C ALA A 120 30.93 -1.57 -26.17
N THR A 121 32.20 -1.24 -26.39
CA THR A 121 32.91 -1.49 -27.66
C THR A 121 33.23 -2.97 -27.90
N GLY A 122 33.19 -3.81 -26.86
CA GLY A 122 33.48 -5.24 -26.94
C GLY A 122 34.96 -5.60 -27.07
N VAL A 123 35.85 -4.61 -27.03
CA VAL A 123 37.32 -4.78 -27.14
C VAL A 123 37.94 -4.68 -25.75
N CYS A 124 38.91 -5.57 -25.46
CA CYS A 124 39.61 -5.57 -24.19
C CYS A 124 40.90 -4.76 -24.30
N ASP A 125 40.93 -3.59 -23.67
CA ASP A 125 42.11 -2.70 -23.66
C ASP A 125 43.37 -3.33 -23.04
N THR A 126 43.20 -4.41 -22.26
CA THR A 126 44.32 -5.15 -21.65
C THR A 126 44.88 -6.25 -22.54
N CYS A 127 44.06 -6.88 -23.36
CA CYS A 127 44.47 -8.01 -24.21
C CYS A 127 44.79 -7.60 -25.65
N GLY A 128 44.32 -6.44 -26.12
CA GLY A 128 44.49 -5.95 -27.49
C GLY A 128 43.45 -6.56 -28.42
#